data_AF-Q7VAI6-F1
#
_entry.id   AF-Q7VAI6-F1
#
_cell.length_a   1.000
_cell.length_b   1.000
_cell.length_c   1.000
_cell.angle_alpha   90.00
_cell.angle_beta   90.00
_cell.angle_gamma   90.00
#
_symmetry.space_group_name_H-M   'P 1'
#
loop_
_entity.id
_entity.type
_entity.pdbx_description
1 polymer ?
#
loop_
_entity_poly.entity_id
_entity_poly.type
_entity_poly.pdbx_seq_one_letter_code
_entity_poly.pdbx_strand_id
1 'polypeptide(L)'
;MYLKSLDGCLLAIGSYPAFQYDARGGGGSAVVIKSEKNNIKYIKFAPETFSIPALTSKTTKFLGLPLLIGLKIQMYLEILEGTINLDSGEVLLNFESRFIFSIFTKFHFPSLFVKTCLKTGTVKSDLYQETGNVVQQNGVAKLVGVACIPKTGNKALDLFLGLPNEALAILQCEINIES
;
A
#
# COMPACT_ATOMS: atom_id res chain seq x y z
N MET A 1 16.27 -9.17 -5.26
CA MET A 1 15.23 -8.23 -5.75
C MET A 1 14.82 -7.32 -4.61
N TYR A 2 14.67 -6.03 -4.87
CA TYR A 2 14.31 -5.04 -3.86
C TYR A 2 13.20 -4.11 -4.36
N LEU A 3 12.22 -3.81 -3.53
CA LEU A 3 11.22 -2.77 -3.78
C LEU A 3 11.55 -1.57 -2.91
N LYS A 4 11.62 -0.38 -3.51
CA LYS A 4 11.75 0.90 -2.83
C LYS A 4 10.50 1.72 -3.06
N SER A 5 9.88 2.25 -2.01
CA SER A 5 8.73 3.14 -2.18
C SER A 5 9.18 4.58 -2.49
N LEU A 6 8.37 5.27 -3.28
CA LEU A 6 8.62 6.61 -3.78
C LEU A 6 7.61 7.60 -3.17
N ASP A 7 7.70 8.87 -3.57
CA ASP A 7 6.65 9.84 -3.31
C ASP A 7 5.46 9.63 -4.25
N GLY A 8 4.37 10.38 -4.03
CA GLY A 8 3.16 10.26 -4.85
C GLY A 8 2.32 9.01 -4.59
N CYS A 9 2.54 8.34 -3.46
CA CYS A 9 1.66 7.29 -2.99
C CYS A 9 0.34 7.87 -2.45
N LEU A 10 -0.72 7.06 -2.42
CA LEU A 10 -2.05 7.52 -2.03
C LEU A 10 -2.80 6.43 -1.26
N LEU A 11 -3.50 6.84 -0.20
CA LEU A 11 -4.54 6.03 0.45
C LEU A 11 -5.87 6.80 0.44
N ALA A 12 -6.98 6.12 0.15
CA ALA A 12 -8.32 6.66 0.32
C ALA A 12 -9.23 5.61 0.95
N ILE A 13 -10.27 6.04 1.67
CA ILE A 13 -11.27 5.16 2.27
C ILE A 13 -12.66 5.79 2.21
N GLY A 14 -13.64 5.05 1.67
CA GLY A 14 -14.97 5.55 1.40
C GLY A 14 -14.96 6.89 0.65
N SER A 15 -15.75 7.83 1.14
CA SER A 15 -15.82 9.20 0.61
C SER A 15 -14.82 10.16 1.26
N TYR A 16 -13.86 9.68 2.08
CA TYR A 16 -12.85 10.55 2.66
C TYR A 16 -11.93 11.12 1.57
N PRO A 17 -11.47 12.37 1.71
CA PRO A 17 -10.40 12.88 0.88
C PRO A 17 -9.17 11.96 0.94
N ALA A 18 -8.49 11.86 -0.19
CA ALA A 18 -7.30 11.03 -0.29
C ALA A 18 -6.13 11.58 0.54
N PHE A 19 -5.38 10.68 1.15
CA PHE A 19 -4.13 10.91 1.84
C PHE A 19 -3.00 10.73 0.83
N GLN A 20 -2.48 11.83 0.31
CA GLN A 20 -1.27 11.80 -0.51
C GLN A 20 -0.09 11.67 0.43
N TYR A 21 0.78 10.70 0.23
CA TYR A 21 1.90 10.49 1.13
C TYR A 21 3.21 10.20 0.41
N ASP A 22 4.27 10.79 0.96
CA ASP A 22 5.65 10.55 0.61
C ASP A 22 6.13 9.30 1.36
N ALA A 23 6.28 8.21 0.62
CA ALA A 23 6.72 6.93 1.16
C ALA A 23 8.23 6.73 1.01
N ARG A 24 9.01 7.74 0.62
CA ARG A 24 10.45 7.59 0.43
C ARG A 24 11.14 7.12 1.71
N GLY A 25 12.12 6.23 1.54
CA GLY A 25 12.80 5.55 2.64
C GLY A 25 12.09 4.27 3.12
N GLY A 26 10.93 3.94 2.55
CA GLY A 26 10.33 2.62 2.66
C GLY A 26 10.77 1.66 1.56
N GLY A 27 10.42 0.39 1.73
CA GLY A 27 10.79 -0.71 0.87
C GLY A 27 11.14 -1.98 1.63
N GLY A 28 11.64 -2.96 0.90
CA GLY A 28 12.13 -4.22 1.45
C GLY A 28 12.64 -5.17 0.38
N SER A 29 13.39 -6.18 0.82
CA SER A 29 13.92 -7.23 -0.04
C SER A 29 12.88 -8.33 -0.27
N ALA A 30 12.86 -8.88 -1.48
CA ALA A 30 12.11 -10.06 -1.82
C ALA A 30 13.03 -11.21 -2.24
N VAL A 31 12.64 -12.42 -1.85
CA VAL A 31 13.22 -13.67 -2.35
C VAL A 31 12.39 -14.20 -3.51
N VAL A 32 13.04 -14.78 -4.50
CA VAL A 32 12.38 -15.51 -5.58
C VAL A 32 12.16 -16.94 -5.11
N ILE A 33 10.89 -17.36 -4.98
CA ILE A 33 10.56 -18.71 -4.49
C ILE A 33 10.30 -19.70 -5.63
N LYS A 34 9.95 -19.20 -6.82
CA LYS A 34 9.72 -20.00 -8.01
C LYS A 34 9.96 -19.16 -9.26
N SER A 35 10.50 -19.79 -10.29
CA SER A 35 10.58 -19.23 -11.64
C SER A 35 9.84 -20.16 -12.59
N GLU A 36 8.94 -19.62 -13.41
CA GLU A 36 8.18 -20.40 -14.39
C GLU A 36 8.73 -20.22 -15.81
N LYS A 37 8.33 -21.13 -16.72
CA LYS A 37 8.54 -20.94 -18.16
C LYS A 37 7.68 -19.72 -18.56
N ASN A 38 8.31 -18.64 -19.03
CA ASN A 38 7.77 -17.31 -19.41
C ASN A 38 8.31 -16.13 -18.58
N ASN A 39 9.49 -16.26 -17.96
CA ASN A 39 10.12 -15.15 -17.21
C ASN A 39 9.24 -14.57 -16.09
N ILE A 40 8.28 -15.37 -15.59
CA ILE A 40 7.48 -15.02 -14.42
C ILE A 40 8.22 -15.51 -13.18
N LYS A 41 8.54 -14.59 -12.28
CA LYS A 41 9.11 -14.88 -10.97
C LYS A 41 8.03 -14.74 -9.91
N TYR A 42 7.85 -15.77 -9.08
CA TYR A 42 7.09 -15.63 -7.84
C TYR A 42 8.03 -15.10 -6.76
N ILE A 43 7.64 -13.99 -6.15
CA ILE A 43 8.43 -13.27 -5.16
C ILE A 43 7.69 -13.16 -3.84
N LYS A 44 8.46 -13.16 -2.75
CA LYS A 44 7.95 -12.98 -1.39
C LYS A 44 8.83 -12.00 -0.63
N PHE A 45 8.22 -10.96 -0.07
CA PHE A 45 8.90 -10.01 0.81
C PHE A 45 8.87 -10.51 2.25
N ALA A 46 9.95 -10.27 2.99
CA ALA A 46 10.02 -10.59 4.41
C ALA A 46 9.37 -9.46 5.23
N PRO A 47 8.24 -9.71 5.94
CA PRO A 47 7.54 -8.70 6.73
C PRO A 47 8.41 -7.98 7.76
N GLU A 48 9.43 -8.66 8.27
CA GLU A 48 10.34 -8.14 9.29
C GLU A 48 11.27 -7.05 8.75
N THR A 49 11.51 -7.06 7.44
CA THR A 49 12.44 -6.13 6.77
C THR A 49 11.72 -5.13 5.88
N PHE A 50 10.46 -5.41 5.51
CA PHE A 50 9.65 -4.50 4.72
C PHE A 50 9.05 -3.42 5.61
N SER A 51 9.25 -2.15 5.24
CA SER A 51 8.65 -1.05 5.98
C SER A 51 8.20 0.06 5.04
N ILE A 52 7.15 0.78 5.42
CA ILE A 52 6.71 2.02 4.79
C ILE A 52 6.67 3.09 5.87
N PRO A 53 7.17 4.31 5.60
CA PRO A 53 7.08 5.42 6.54
C PRO A 53 5.64 5.63 7.01
N ALA A 54 5.48 5.89 8.32
CA ALA A 54 4.18 6.20 8.86
C ALA A 54 3.60 7.47 8.21
N LEU A 55 2.27 7.53 8.05
CA LEU A 55 1.59 8.74 7.62
C LEU A 55 1.54 9.70 8.82
N THR A 56 2.18 10.85 8.68
CA THR A 56 2.33 11.89 9.70
C THR A 56 2.28 13.26 9.04
N SER A 57 2.32 14.34 9.83
CA SER A 57 2.43 15.71 9.29
C SER A 57 3.66 15.92 8.39
N LYS A 58 4.72 15.12 8.53
CA LYS A 58 5.94 15.22 7.72
C LYS A 58 5.82 14.51 6.37
N THR A 59 5.05 13.43 6.32
CA THR A 59 5.02 12.49 5.20
C THR A 59 3.70 12.52 4.45
N THR A 60 2.66 13.19 4.97
CA THR A 60 1.30 13.08 4.41
C THR A 60 0.63 14.43 4.28
N LYS A 61 -0.03 14.62 3.13
CA LYS A 61 -0.95 15.71 2.85
C LYS A 61 -2.39 15.19 2.76
N PHE A 62 -3.29 15.88 3.43
CA PHE A 62 -4.73 15.67 3.40
C PHE A 62 -5.38 16.98 2.96
N LEU A 63 -6.12 16.97 1.84
CA LEU A 63 -6.62 18.19 1.19
C LEU A 63 -5.52 19.23 0.88
N GLY A 64 -4.32 18.75 0.52
CA GLY A 64 -3.17 19.60 0.19
C GLY A 64 -2.41 20.17 1.40
N LEU A 65 -2.95 20.05 2.60
CA LEU A 65 -2.31 20.49 3.84
C LEU A 65 -1.61 19.32 4.54
N PRO A 66 -0.51 19.54 5.28
CA PRO A 66 0.07 18.52 6.14
C PRO A 66 -0.99 17.89 7.05
N LEU A 67 -0.90 16.58 7.27
CA LEU A 67 -1.75 15.88 8.23
C LEU A 67 -1.63 16.55 9.62
N LEU A 68 -2.72 16.59 10.39
CA LEU A 68 -2.74 17.25 11.69
C LEU A 68 -1.65 16.70 12.62
N ILE A 69 -0.98 17.60 13.34
CA ILE A 69 0.06 17.23 14.31
C ILE A 69 -0.51 16.28 15.36
N GLY A 70 0.27 15.25 15.69
CA GLY A 70 -0.14 14.20 16.63
C GLY A 70 -0.85 13.03 15.97
N LEU A 71 -1.40 13.18 14.77
CA LEU A 71 -1.94 12.05 14.02
C LEU A 71 -0.81 11.22 13.43
N LYS A 72 -0.93 9.90 13.60
CA LYS A 72 -0.03 8.93 13.00
C LYS A 72 -0.83 7.72 12.51
N ILE A 73 -0.59 7.28 11.28
CA ILE A 73 -1.04 5.99 10.78
C ILE A 73 0.18 5.15 10.48
N GLN A 74 0.35 4.05 11.22
CA GLN A 74 1.45 3.11 11.03
C GLN A 74 0.94 1.87 10.28
N MET A 75 1.62 1.48 9.21
CA MET A 75 1.37 0.21 8.53
C MET A 75 2.36 -0.85 9.04
N TYR A 76 1.84 -2.04 9.29
CA TYR A 76 2.64 -3.25 9.52
C TYR A 76 2.25 -4.28 8.46
N LEU A 77 3.27 -4.80 7.78
CA LEU A 77 3.07 -5.80 6.75
C LEU A 77 2.83 -7.17 7.39
N GLU A 78 1.87 -7.91 6.84
CA GLU A 78 1.65 -9.32 7.19
C GLU A 78 2.01 -10.22 6.00
N ILE A 79 1.52 -9.86 4.80
CA ILE A 79 1.80 -10.58 3.55
C ILE A 79 2.08 -9.58 2.43
N LEU A 80 3.22 -9.76 1.74
CA LEU A 80 3.46 -9.17 0.42
C LEU A 80 4.17 -10.20 -0.45
N GLU A 81 3.43 -10.83 -1.34
CA GLU A 81 3.97 -11.86 -2.23
C GLU A 81 3.11 -12.00 -3.49
N GLY A 82 3.67 -12.56 -4.55
CA GLY A 82 2.95 -12.78 -5.79
C GLY A 82 3.91 -12.85 -6.96
N THR A 83 3.54 -12.29 -8.11
CA THR A 83 4.26 -12.48 -9.36
C THR A 83 4.76 -11.18 -9.96
N ILE A 84 5.90 -11.29 -10.64
CA ILE A 84 6.40 -10.29 -11.58
C ILE A 84 6.75 -10.98 -12.90
N ASN A 85 6.22 -10.48 -14.00
CA ASN A 85 6.58 -10.88 -15.35
C ASN A 85 7.72 -9.97 -15.83
N LEU A 86 8.91 -10.53 -16.05
CA LEU A 86 10.07 -9.75 -16.45
C LEU A 86 10.01 -9.26 -17.90
N ASP A 87 9.18 -9.87 -18.74
CA ASP A 87 9.05 -9.46 -20.15
C ASP A 87 8.06 -8.30 -20.28
N SER A 88 6.91 -8.37 -19.61
CA SER A 88 5.87 -7.32 -19.68
C SER A 88 6.02 -6.23 -18.63
N GLY A 89 6.80 -6.47 -17.56
CA GLY A 89 6.87 -5.61 -16.38
C GLY A 89 5.61 -5.67 -15.50
N GLU A 90 4.68 -6.59 -15.77
CA GLU A 90 3.47 -6.72 -14.97
C GLU A 90 3.78 -7.28 -13.58
N VAL A 91 3.13 -6.71 -12.57
CA VAL A 91 3.26 -7.10 -11.16
C VAL A 91 1.88 -7.35 -10.58
N LEU A 92 1.75 -8.44 -9.82
CA LEU A 92 0.53 -8.83 -9.11
C LEU A 92 0.93 -9.35 -7.72
N LEU A 93 0.66 -8.59 -6.67
CA LEU A 93 1.04 -8.92 -5.29
C LEU A 93 -0.19 -9.02 -4.40
N ASN A 94 -0.35 -10.15 -3.74
CA ASN A 94 -1.22 -10.26 -2.57
C ASN A 94 -0.63 -9.39 -1.46
N PHE A 95 -1.46 -8.49 -0.93
CA PHE A 95 -1.08 -7.54 0.11
C PHE A 95 -2.04 -7.67 1.28
N GLU A 96 -1.49 -8.08 2.42
CA GLU A 96 -2.16 -8.06 3.71
C GLU A 96 -1.35 -7.22 4.69
N SER A 97 -2.04 -6.33 5.38
CA SER A 97 -1.42 -5.45 6.37
C SER A 97 -2.43 -4.99 7.40
N ARG A 98 -1.89 -4.45 8.49
CA ARG A 98 -2.67 -3.76 9.51
C ARG A 98 -2.23 -2.31 9.61
N PHE A 99 -3.20 -1.41 9.58
CA PHE A 99 -3.00 0.01 9.76
C PHE A 99 -3.48 0.42 11.15
N ILE A 100 -2.58 1.00 11.94
CA ILE A 100 -2.88 1.48 13.29
C ILE A 100 -2.93 3.00 13.27
N PHE A 101 -4.09 3.54 13.57
CA PHE A 101 -4.26 4.98 13.78
C PHE A 101 -4.03 5.34 15.25
N SER A 102 -3.25 6.39 15.48
CA SER A 102 -3.01 6.92 16.82
C SER A 102 -3.01 8.44 16.84
N ILE A 103 -3.43 9.00 17.98
CA ILE A 103 -3.42 10.44 18.26
C ILE A 103 -2.49 10.68 19.45
N PHE A 104 -1.39 11.37 19.20
CA PHE A 104 -0.24 11.48 20.09
C PHE A 104 0.19 10.09 20.60
N THR A 105 0.69 10.00 21.83
CA THR A 105 1.09 8.75 22.47
C THR A 105 -0.01 8.12 23.33
N LYS A 106 -1.17 8.77 23.44
CA LYS A 106 -2.20 8.42 24.43
C LYS A 106 -3.37 7.64 23.84
N PHE A 107 -3.70 7.85 22.58
CA PHE A 107 -4.87 7.23 21.96
C PHE A 107 -4.45 6.32 20.82
N HIS A 108 -4.74 5.03 20.98
CA HIS A 108 -4.58 4.02 19.96
C HIS A 108 -5.96 3.49 19.58
N PHE A 109 -6.22 3.47 18.28
CA PHE A 109 -7.43 2.90 17.72
C PHE A 109 -7.19 1.44 17.33
N PRO A 110 -8.25 0.62 17.25
CA PRO A 110 -8.15 -0.72 16.68
C PRO A 110 -7.51 -0.69 15.28
N SER A 111 -6.82 -1.78 14.95
CA SER A 111 -6.21 -1.95 13.64
C SER A 111 -7.27 -2.04 12.55
N LEU A 112 -7.03 -1.36 11.43
CA LEU A 112 -7.71 -1.62 10.17
C LEU A 112 -6.96 -2.73 9.43
N PHE A 113 -7.63 -3.85 9.20
CA PHE A 113 -7.08 -4.94 8.41
C PHE A 113 -7.36 -4.71 6.94
N VAL A 114 -6.30 -4.63 6.15
CA VAL A 114 -6.36 -4.42 4.70
C VAL A 114 -5.90 -5.68 4.02
N LYS A 115 -6.76 -6.23 3.17
CA LYS A 115 -6.48 -7.36 2.30
C LYS A 115 -6.87 -6.99 0.87
N THR A 116 -5.90 -6.96 -0.03
CA THR A 116 -6.11 -6.62 -1.45
C THR A 116 -5.04 -7.26 -2.32
N CYS A 117 -5.24 -7.20 -3.63
CA CYS A 117 -4.17 -7.38 -4.59
C CYS A 117 -3.67 -6.00 -5.06
N LEU A 118 -2.36 -5.75 -4.92
CA LEU A 118 -1.67 -4.61 -5.51
C LEU A 118 -1.14 -5.02 -6.89
N LYS A 119 -1.50 -4.30 -7.94
CA LYS A 119 -1.15 -4.68 -9.31
C LYS A 119 -0.83 -3.53 -10.24
N THR A 120 -0.09 -3.82 -11.29
CA THR A 120 0.05 -2.97 -12.48
C THR A 120 -1.16 -3.21 -13.38
N GLY A 121 -1.82 -2.14 -13.87
CA GLY A 121 -3.08 -2.23 -14.61
C GLY A 121 -4.27 -1.67 -13.83
N THR A 122 -5.49 -1.87 -14.34
CA THR A 122 -6.69 -1.20 -13.83
C THR A 122 -7.35 -1.94 -12.67
N VAL A 123 -7.71 -1.19 -11.62
CA VAL A 123 -8.67 -1.56 -10.58
C VAL A 123 -9.94 -0.75 -10.76
N LYS A 124 -11.09 -1.38 -10.54
CA LYS A 124 -12.39 -0.74 -10.55
C LYS A 124 -13.27 -1.37 -9.48
N SER A 125 -13.92 -0.54 -8.70
CA SER A 125 -14.88 -0.88 -7.66
C SER A 125 -16.04 0.14 -7.68
N ASP A 126 -16.91 0.12 -6.68
CA ASP A 126 -18.06 1.04 -6.65
C ASP A 126 -17.62 2.49 -6.42
N LEU A 127 -16.58 2.71 -5.61
CA LEU A 127 -16.08 4.04 -5.26
C LEU A 127 -14.81 4.45 -6.01
N TYR A 128 -14.04 3.50 -6.53
CA TYR A 128 -12.71 3.79 -7.07
C TYR A 128 -12.50 3.21 -8.46
N GLN A 129 -11.81 3.97 -9.30
CA GLN A 129 -11.23 3.49 -10.54
C GLN A 129 -9.84 4.09 -10.68
N GLU A 130 -8.83 3.23 -10.78
CA GLU A 130 -7.45 3.68 -10.95
C GLU A 130 -6.64 2.69 -11.79
N THR A 131 -5.57 3.18 -12.41
CA THR A 131 -4.67 2.38 -13.25
C THR A 131 -3.23 2.51 -12.77
N GLY A 132 -2.61 1.37 -12.53
CA GLY A 132 -1.19 1.21 -12.27
C GLY A 132 -0.38 1.12 -13.56
N ASN A 133 0.92 1.33 -13.46
CA ASN A 133 1.88 1.29 -14.57
C ASN A 133 2.82 0.12 -14.37
N VAL A 134 3.04 -0.66 -15.42
CA VAL A 134 4.03 -1.74 -15.45
C VAL A 134 5.43 -1.22 -15.07
N VAL A 135 6.28 -2.13 -14.61
CA VAL A 135 7.69 -1.84 -14.33
C VAL A 135 8.36 -1.32 -15.59
N GLN A 136 8.81 -0.07 -15.54
CA GLN A 136 9.52 0.60 -16.62
C GLN A 136 10.99 0.16 -16.64
N GLN A 137 11.73 0.54 -17.70
CA GLN A 137 13.15 0.23 -17.85
C GLN A 137 14.02 0.73 -16.69
N ASN A 138 13.62 1.83 -16.04
CA ASN A 138 14.29 2.39 -14.86
C ASN A 138 13.82 1.75 -13.53
N GLY A 139 13.02 0.67 -13.59
CA GLY A 139 12.46 -0.01 -12.43
C GLY A 139 11.20 0.63 -11.85
N VAL A 140 10.80 1.83 -12.28
CA VAL A 140 9.65 2.55 -11.71
C VAL A 140 8.34 1.87 -12.11
N ALA A 141 7.44 1.72 -11.15
CA ALA A 141 6.10 1.16 -11.33
C ALA A 141 5.08 1.90 -10.44
N LYS A 142 3.80 1.81 -10.84
CA LYS A 142 2.66 2.24 -10.02
C LYS A 142 1.80 1.00 -9.77
N LEU A 143 1.71 0.56 -8.51
CA LEU A 143 0.82 -0.52 -8.10
C LEU A 143 -0.46 0.06 -7.51
N VAL A 144 -1.61 -0.47 -7.91
CA VAL A 144 -2.92 -0.05 -7.42
C VAL A 144 -3.69 -1.24 -6.86
N GLY A 145 -4.47 -1.02 -5.81
CA GLY A 145 -5.31 -2.04 -5.18
C GLY A 145 -6.52 -1.45 -4.49
N VAL A 146 -7.63 -2.19 -4.47
CA VAL A 146 -8.84 -1.83 -3.74
C VAL A 146 -9.18 -2.94 -2.74
N ALA A 147 -9.40 -2.56 -1.50
CA ALA A 147 -9.81 -3.44 -0.42
C ALA A 147 -11.20 -3.06 0.09
N CYS A 148 -11.96 -4.03 0.61
CA CYS A 148 -13.08 -3.75 1.49
C CYS A 148 -12.61 -3.85 2.95
N ILE A 149 -12.72 -2.76 3.68
CA ILE A 149 -12.30 -2.64 5.07
C ILE A 149 -13.48 -2.99 5.97
N PRO A 150 -13.40 -4.07 6.78
CA PRO A 150 -14.48 -4.45 7.66
C PRO A 150 -14.62 -3.47 8.84
N LYS A 151 -15.77 -3.54 9.53
CA LYS A 151 -15.92 -2.89 10.83
C LYS A 151 -14.87 -3.40 11.82
N THR A 152 -14.37 -2.48 12.64
CA THR A 152 -13.42 -2.80 13.71
C THR A 152 -14.10 -3.24 14.99
N GLY A 153 -15.40 -2.98 15.13
CA GLY A 153 -16.15 -3.18 16.37
C GLY A 153 -16.08 -1.96 17.31
N ASN A 154 -15.21 -0.98 17.04
CA ASN A 154 -15.24 0.31 17.72
C ASN A 154 -16.22 1.23 16.98
N LYS A 155 -17.39 1.47 17.58
CA LYS A 155 -18.47 2.27 16.98
C LYS A 155 -18.04 3.68 16.57
N ALA A 156 -17.16 4.32 17.34
CA ALA A 156 -16.70 5.69 17.02
C ALA A 156 -15.80 5.70 15.79
N LEU A 157 -14.85 4.75 15.71
CA LEU A 157 -13.98 4.61 14.55
C LEU A 157 -14.75 4.16 13.30
N ASP A 158 -15.65 3.19 13.47
CA ASP A 158 -16.48 2.66 12.39
C ASP A 158 -17.38 3.76 11.83
N LEU A 159 -17.97 4.61 12.67
CA LEU A 159 -18.75 5.76 12.20
C LEU A 159 -17.87 6.82 11.53
N PHE A 160 -16.71 7.14 12.13
CA PHE A 160 -15.79 8.11 11.58
C PHE A 160 -15.35 7.70 10.17
N LEU A 161 -14.85 6.48 9.98
CA LEU A 161 -14.37 6.01 8.69
C LEU A 161 -15.49 5.47 7.76
N GLY A 162 -16.74 5.43 8.24
CA GLY A 162 -17.87 4.88 7.51
C GLY A 162 -17.74 3.38 7.20
N LEU A 163 -17.28 2.56 8.15
CA LEU A 163 -17.01 1.13 7.97
C LEU A 163 -18.30 0.26 8.06
N PRO A 164 -18.39 -0.83 7.27
CA PRO A 164 -17.40 -1.27 6.29
C PRO A 164 -17.39 -0.36 5.06
N ASN A 165 -16.23 -0.21 4.42
CA ASN A 165 -16.12 0.62 3.22
C ASN A 165 -14.99 0.17 2.31
N GLU A 166 -15.00 0.64 1.07
CA GLU A 166 -13.88 0.43 0.15
C GLU A 166 -12.70 1.33 0.55
N ALA A 167 -11.49 0.87 0.30
CA ALA A 167 -10.27 1.66 0.38
C ALA A 167 -9.40 1.44 -0.85
N LEU A 168 -8.83 2.52 -1.37
CA LEU A 168 -7.88 2.52 -2.48
C LEU A 168 -6.47 2.70 -1.94
N ALA A 169 -5.55 1.88 -2.44
CA ALA A 169 -4.12 2.05 -2.24
C ALA A 169 -3.41 2.26 -3.58
N ILE A 170 -2.56 3.28 -3.64
CA ILE A 170 -1.62 3.53 -4.73
C ILE A 170 -0.22 3.54 -4.15
N LEU A 171 0.61 2.62 -4.61
CA LEU A 171 2.03 2.55 -4.28
C LEU A 171 2.84 2.95 -5.51
N GLN A 172 3.53 4.08 -5.41
CA GLN A 172 4.61 4.42 -6.33
C GLN A 172 5.89 3.76 -5.82
N CYS A 173 6.55 3.01 -6.67
CA CYS A 173 7.74 2.26 -6.27
C CYS A 173 8.75 2.10 -7.40
N GLU A 174 9.97 1.77 -7.02
CA GLU A 174 11.03 1.30 -7.89
C GLU A 174 11.31 -0.17 -7.52
N ILE A 175 11.30 -1.05 -8.52
CA ILE A 175 11.56 -2.49 -8.35
C ILE A 175 12.89 -2.80 -9.02
N ASN A 176 13.89 -3.08 -8.19
CA ASN A 176 15.22 -3.48 -8.63
C ASN A 176 15.29 -5.00 -8.74
N ILE A 177 15.26 -5.45 -9.99
CA ILE A 177 15.37 -6.85 -10.36
C ILE A 177 16.86 -7.14 -10.52
N GLU A 178 17.53 -7.51 -9.42
CA GLU A 178 18.89 -8.02 -9.51
C GLU A 178 18.93 -9.18 -10.51
N SER A 179 19.81 -9.02 -11.49
CA SER A 179 20.03 -9.91 -12.64
C SER A 179 20.71 -11.20 -12.20
#